data_AF-X0VW55-F1
#
_entry.id   AF-X0VW55-F1
#
_cell.length_a   1.000
_cell.length_b   1.000
_cell.length_c   1.000
_cell.angle_alpha   90.00
_cell.angle_beta   90.00
_cell.angle_gamma   90.00
#
_symmetry.space_group_name_H-M   'P 1'
#
loop_
_entity.id
_entity.type
_entity.pdbx_description
1 polymer ?
#
loop_
_entity_poly.entity_id
_entity_poly.type
_entity_poly.pdbx_seq_one_letter_code
_entity_poly.pdbx_strand_id
1 'polypeptide(L)'
;MNVRITNNAKDGNDRRNGTKEKLDFIRAIVAEDAKTNKWDGRVVTRFPPEPNGYLHIGHAKSIYLNFGIAAENEGGLCNLRFDDTNPIKEEEEYIESIKEDVRWLGFDWQDRLYFGSDYFEQMYEYAVQLIKAGKAYVCDLTPDEIREYRGTLTKPGRNSPYRNRSAEENLDLFERMR
;
A
#
# COMPACT_ATOMS: atom_id res chain seq x y z
N MET A 1 14.50 17.72 -30.79
CA MET A 1 15.69 16.91 -31.13
C MET A 1 15.26 15.45 -30.99
N ASN A 2 14.85 14.83 -32.10
CA ASN A 2 14.18 13.52 -32.10
C ASN A 2 15.20 12.41 -32.25
N VAL A 3 15.29 11.50 -31.27
CA VAL A 3 16.02 10.24 -31.43
C VAL A 3 15.00 9.14 -31.70
N ARG A 4 14.88 8.75 -32.97
CA ARG A 4 14.22 7.52 -33.40
C ARG A 4 15.15 6.36 -33.09
N ILE A 5 14.69 5.36 -32.34
CA ILE A 5 15.38 4.07 -32.24
C ILE A 5 14.92 3.20 -33.41
N THR A 6 15.79 3.01 -34.40
CA THR A 6 15.60 2.06 -35.50
C THR A 6 16.06 0.67 -35.07
N ASN A 7 15.16 -0.32 -35.08
CA ASN A 7 15.52 -1.73 -35.01
C ASN A 7 16.27 -2.14 -36.27
N ASN A 8 17.55 -2.47 -36.16
CA ASN A 8 18.32 -3.07 -37.23
C ASN A 8 18.66 -4.51 -36.85
N ALA A 9 17.98 -5.45 -37.48
CA ALA A 9 18.31 -6.86 -37.41
C ALA A 9 19.53 -7.14 -38.31
N LYS A 10 20.59 -7.73 -37.75
CA LYS A 10 21.45 -8.71 -38.43
C LYS A 10 22.44 -9.39 -37.47
N ASP A 11 22.59 -10.67 -37.72
CA ASP A 11 23.35 -11.74 -37.06
C ASP A 11 24.64 -11.39 -36.31
N GLY A 12 24.79 -12.06 -35.16
CA GLY A 12 26.05 -12.15 -34.43
C GLY A 12 25.93 -12.96 -33.15
N ASN A 13 25.92 -14.29 -33.27
CA ASN A 13 26.38 -15.28 -32.27
C ASN A 13 26.43 -14.82 -30.80
N ASP A 14 25.30 -14.87 -30.08
CA ASP A 14 25.27 -14.62 -28.64
C ASP A 14 25.04 -15.94 -27.90
N ARG A 15 26.15 -16.57 -27.50
CA ARG A 15 26.16 -17.58 -26.44
C ARG A 15 25.83 -16.87 -25.12
N ARG A 16 24.56 -16.54 -24.87
CA ARG A 16 24.12 -16.17 -23.53
C ARG A 16 24.15 -17.39 -22.66
N ASN A 17 25.25 -17.54 -21.93
CA ASN A 17 25.34 -18.34 -20.72
C ASN A 17 24.05 -18.17 -19.92
N GLY A 18 23.30 -19.26 -19.76
CA GLY A 18 22.09 -19.34 -18.95
C GLY A 18 22.40 -19.23 -17.46
N THR A 19 22.89 -18.08 -17.02
CA THR A 19 22.73 -17.68 -15.61
C THR A 19 21.25 -17.37 -15.43
N LYS A 20 20.47 -18.32 -14.90
CA LYS A 20 19.17 -18.01 -14.28
C LYS A 20 19.42 -16.80 -13.37
N GLU A 21 18.90 -15.63 -13.75
CA GLU A 21 18.96 -14.48 -12.88
C GLU A 21 18.38 -14.89 -11.52
N LYS A 22 19.15 -14.64 -10.46
CA LYS A 22 18.65 -14.89 -9.12
C LYS A 22 17.53 -13.89 -8.88
N LEU A 23 16.31 -14.41 -8.84
CA LEU A 23 15.16 -13.66 -8.36
C LEU A 23 15.46 -13.14 -6.94
N ASP A 24 15.02 -11.91 -6.64
CA ASP A 24 14.91 -11.50 -5.25
C ASP A 24 13.85 -12.35 -4.53
N PHE A 25 13.85 -12.30 -3.20
CA PHE A 25 12.99 -13.16 -2.39
C PHE A 25 11.49 -12.91 -2.61
N ILE A 26 11.07 -11.72 -3.02
CA ILE A 26 9.66 -11.40 -3.27
C ILE A 26 9.21 -12.07 -4.57
N ARG A 27 10.00 -11.92 -5.64
CA ARG A 27 9.76 -12.61 -6.91
C ARG A 27 9.78 -14.13 -6.76
N ALA A 28 10.66 -14.66 -5.90
CA ALA A 28 10.68 -16.09 -5.59
C ALA A 28 9.38 -16.56 -4.91
N ILE A 29 8.82 -15.76 -4.00
CA ILE A 29 7.51 -16.05 -3.37
C ILE A 29 6.39 -16.00 -4.40
N VAL A 30 6.35 -14.96 -5.25
CA VAL A 30 5.32 -14.83 -6.30
C VAL A 30 5.39 -16.00 -7.28
N ALA A 31 6.59 -16.40 -7.71
CA ALA A 31 6.78 -17.54 -8.61
C ALA A 31 6.30 -18.86 -8.00
N GLU A 32 6.50 -19.09 -6.70
CA GLU A 32 6.01 -20.30 -6.04
C GLU A 32 4.48 -20.27 -5.84
N ASP A 33 3.91 -19.13 -5.46
CA ASP A 33 2.44 -18.94 -5.35
C ASP A 33 1.77 -19.13 -6.73
N ALA A 34 2.40 -18.67 -7.82
CA ALA A 34 1.93 -18.89 -9.19
C ALA A 34 2.03 -20.36 -9.61
N LYS A 35 3.15 -21.02 -9.31
CA LYS A 35 3.36 -22.45 -9.61
C LYS A 35 2.38 -23.36 -8.88
N THR A 36 2.01 -23.01 -7.65
CA THR A 36 1.02 -23.74 -6.84
C THR A 36 -0.42 -23.34 -7.17
N ASN A 37 -0.62 -22.40 -8.10
CA ASN A 37 -1.91 -21.85 -8.48
C ASN A 37 -2.76 -21.37 -7.29
N LYS A 38 -2.11 -20.84 -6.25
CA LYS A 38 -2.75 -20.52 -4.96
C LYS A 38 -3.85 -19.46 -5.05
N TRP A 39 -3.69 -18.51 -5.97
CA TRP A 39 -4.59 -17.38 -6.18
C TRP A 39 -5.23 -17.39 -7.58
N ASP A 40 -5.42 -18.58 -8.14
CA ASP A 40 -5.83 -18.75 -9.54
C ASP A 40 -4.84 -18.07 -10.51
N GLY A 41 -3.55 -18.07 -10.14
CA GLY A 41 -2.47 -17.41 -10.88
C GLY A 41 -2.46 -15.88 -10.81
N ARG A 42 -3.39 -15.23 -10.10
CA ARG A 42 -3.50 -13.77 -10.06
C ARG A 42 -2.39 -13.13 -9.23
N VAL A 43 -1.81 -12.06 -9.78
CA VAL A 43 -0.83 -11.20 -9.10
C VAL A 43 -1.34 -9.76 -9.13
N VAL A 44 -1.62 -9.19 -7.96
CA VAL A 44 -2.02 -7.80 -7.82
C VAL A 44 -1.14 -7.11 -6.79
N THR A 45 -0.38 -6.10 -7.23
CA THR A 45 0.48 -5.26 -6.38
C THR A 45 -0.10 -3.86 -6.23
N ARG A 46 0.52 -3.02 -5.40
CA ARG A 46 0.23 -1.58 -5.39
C ARG A 46 1.45 -0.75 -5.01
N PHE A 47 1.54 0.45 -5.55
CA PHE A 47 2.40 1.51 -5.03
C PHE A 47 1.52 2.52 -4.27
N PRO A 48 1.61 2.58 -2.92
CA PRO A 48 0.70 3.37 -2.11
C PRO A 48 1.36 4.60 -1.42
N PRO A 49 1.74 5.66 -2.16
CA PRO A 49 2.35 6.85 -1.54
C PRO A 49 1.31 7.68 -0.77
N GLU A 50 1.71 8.26 0.37
CA GLU A 50 0.98 9.36 1.01
C GLU A 50 1.26 10.65 0.21
N PRO A 51 0.25 11.42 -0.22
CA PRO A 51 0.46 12.62 -1.03
C PRO A 51 0.82 13.83 -0.15
N ASN A 52 1.92 13.73 0.61
CA ASN A 52 2.42 14.76 1.53
C ASN A 52 3.83 15.28 1.18
N GLY A 53 4.33 14.93 -0.01
CA GLY A 53 5.62 15.35 -0.51
C GLY A 53 5.96 14.71 -1.87
N TYR A 54 6.97 15.27 -2.53
CA TYR A 54 7.47 14.78 -3.82
C TYR A 54 8.16 13.43 -3.72
N LEU A 55 8.14 12.67 -4.82
CA LEU A 55 8.89 11.42 -4.87
C LEU A 55 10.40 11.68 -4.90
N HIS A 56 11.15 10.84 -4.20
CA HIS A 56 12.61 10.77 -4.28
C HIS A 56 13.06 9.40 -4.80
N ILE A 57 14.36 9.23 -5.07
CA ILE A 57 14.93 7.99 -5.63
C ILE A 57 14.58 6.70 -4.86
N GLY A 58 14.35 6.79 -3.55
CA GLY A 58 13.88 5.65 -2.74
C GLY A 58 12.51 5.12 -3.21
N HIS A 59 11.62 5.99 -3.69
CA HIS A 59 10.31 5.63 -4.23
C HIS A 59 10.43 4.96 -5.59
N ALA A 60 11.38 5.37 -6.42
CA ALA A 60 11.64 4.72 -7.70
C ALA A 60 11.91 3.22 -7.51
N LYS A 61 12.68 2.82 -6.49
CA LYS A 61 12.87 1.39 -6.14
C LYS A 61 11.55 0.68 -5.85
N SER A 62 10.66 1.30 -5.08
CA SER A 62 9.34 0.74 -4.76
C SER A 62 8.44 0.64 -6.00
N ILE A 63 8.48 1.65 -6.88
CA ILE A 63 7.75 1.66 -8.15
C ILE A 63 8.22 0.51 -9.05
N TYR A 64 9.54 0.42 -9.32
CA TYR A 64 10.10 -0.66 -10.13
C TYR A 64 9.82 -2.04 -9.56
N LEU A 65 9.78 -2.18 -8.23
CA LEU A 65 9.43 -3.45 -7.60
C LEU A 65 7.95 -3.80 -7.83
N ASN A 66 7.02 -2.91 -7.47
CA ASN A 66 5.59 -3.22 -7.51
C ASN A 66 5.06 -3.33 -8.94
N PHE A 67 5.36 -2.36 -9.80
CA PHE A 67 4.95 -2.39 -11.20
C PHE A 67 5.72 -3.44 -11.99
N GLY A 68 7.00 -3.66 -11.69
CA GLY A 68 7.80 -4.72 -12.31
C GLY A 68 7.25 -6.10 -12.02
N ILE A 69 6.95 -6.43 -10.75
CA ILE A 69 6.32 -7.70 -10.40
C ILE A 69 4.99 -7.89 -11.13
N ALA A 70 4.15 -6.85 -11.23
CA ALA A 70 2.91 -6.96 -11.98
C ALA A 70 3.16 -7.23 -13.48
N ALA A 71 4.06 -6.49 -14.12
CA ALA A 71 4.37 -6.62 -15.54
C ALA A 71 5.06 -7.95 -15.92
N GLU A 72 5.81 -8.54 -14.99
CA GLU A 72 6.52 -9.81 -15.18
C GLU A 72 5.60 -11.04 -15.09
N ASN A 73 4.37 -10.88 -14.57
CA ASN A 73 3.41 -11.97 -14.37
C ASN A 73 2.22 -11.80 -15.31
N GLU A 74 1.79 -12.90 -15.93
CA GLU A 74 0.68 -12.88 -16.89
C GLU A 74 -0.62 -12.36 -16.25
N GLY A 75 -1.21 -11.31 -16.86
CA GLY A 75 -2.40 -10.66 -16.32
C GLY A 75 -2.18 -9.91 -14.99
N GLY A 76 -0.92 -9.69 -14.59
CA GLY A 76 -0.60 -8.98 -13.36
C GLY A 76 -1.03 -7.52 -13.41
N LEU A 77 -1.53 -7.02 -12.27
CA LEU A 77 -2.05 -5.65 -12.14
C LEU A 77 -1.32 -4.91 -11.02
N CYS A 78 -1.04 -3.63 -11.22
CA CYS A 78 -0.51 -2.76 -10.16
C CYS A 78 -1.44 -1.57 -9.98
N ASN A 79 -1.90 -1.36 -8.75
CA ASN A 79 -2.68 -0.17 -8.41
C ASN A 79 -1.73 1.00 -8.06
N LEU A 80 -2.06 2.20 -8.51
CA LEU A 80 -1.59 3.43 -7.87
C LEU A 80 -2.64 3.84 -6.84
N ARG A 81 -2.29 3.86 -5.56
CA ARG A 81 -3.24 4.22 -4.50
C ARG A 81 -2.69 5.34 -3.65
N PHE A 82 -3.33 6.50 -3.62
CA PHE A 82 -2.95 7.52 -2.65
C PHE A 82 -3.40 7.10 -1.26
N ASP A 83 -2.50 7.13 -0.27
CA ASP A 83 -2.83 6.83 1.14
C ASP A 83 -3.29 8.12 1.85
N ASP A 84 -4.33 8.73 1.30
CA ASP A 84 -4.85 10.06 1.62
C ASP A 84 -5.81 10.06 2.84
N THR A 85 -5.31 9.54 3.96
CA THR A 85 -6.10 9.39 5.20
C THR A 85 -5.91 10.54 6.20
N ASN A 86 -5.06 11.51 5.89
CA ASN A 86 -4.70 12.62 6.75
C ASN A 86 -4.92 13.98 6.05
N PRO A 87 -6.12 14.58 6.20
CA PRO A 87 -6.53 15.75 5.42
C PRO A 87 -5.69 17.02 5.67
N ILE A 88 -4.83 17.04 6.70
CA ILE A 88 -4.02 18.20 7.06
C ILE A 88 -2.73 18.30 6.23
N LYS A 89 -2.24 17.17 5.70
CA LYS A 89 -0.91 17.10 5.07
C LYS A 89 -0.96 16.89 3.56
N GLU A 90 -2.15 16.88 2.98
CA GLU A 90 -2.38 16.45 1.62
C GLU A 90 -2.61 17.64 0.72
N GLU A 91 -1.86 17.70 -0.38
CA GLU A 91 -1.98 18.75 -1.39
C GLU A 91 -2.15 18.12 -2.77
N GLU A 92 -3.07 18.68 -3.56
CA GLU A 92 -3.33 18.25 -4.94
C GLU A 92 -2.07 18.31 -5.81
N GLU A 93 -1.16 19.25 -5.51
CA GLU A 93 0.17 19.36 -6.11
C GLU A 93 0.96 18.05 -6.01
N TYR A 94 0.98 17.40 -4.84
CA TYR A 94 1.72 16.16 -4.66
C TYR A 94 1.08 15.00 -5.43
N ILE A 95 -0.26 14.93 -5.48
CA ILE A 95 -1.00 13.92 -6.25
C ILE A 95 -0.58 13.99 -7.72
N GLU A 96 -0.61 15.17 -8.33
CA GLU A 96 -0.25 15.33 -9.75
C GLU A 96 1.23 15.07 -10.00
N SER A 97 2.13 15.54 -9.13
CA SER A 97 3.57 15.27 -9.26
C SER A 97 3.90 13.78 -9.20
N ILE A 98 3.25 13.03 -8.29
CA ILE A 98 3.45 11.59 -8.12
C ILE A 98 2.97 10.85 -9.37
N LYS A 99 1.81 11.24 -9.93
CA LYS A 99 1.29 10.68 -11.18
C LYS A 99 2.23 10.94 -12.35
N GLU A 100 2.78 12.15 -12.44
CA GLU A 100 3.75 12.52 -13.46
C GLU A 100 5.03 11.69 -13.34
N ASP A 101 5.63 11.59 -12.16
CA ASP A 101 6.86 10.84 -11.90
C ASP A 101 6.71 9.34 -12.21
N VAL A 102 5.59 8.73 -11.81
CA VAL A 102 5.33 7.31 -12.11
C VAL A 102 5.25 7.07 -13.63
N ARG A 103 4.58 7.96 -14.36
CA ARG A 103 4.51 7.91 -15.84
C ARG A 103 5.86 8.19 -16.49
N TRP A 104 6.61 9.15 -15.96
CA TRP A 104 7.94 9.50 -16.44
C TRP A 104 8.92 8.33 -16.31
N LEU A 105 8.79 7.53 -15.24
CA LEU A 105 9.53 6.27 -15.06
C LEU A 105 9.09 5.13 -16.00
N GLY A 106 8.05 5.36 -16.82
CA GLY A 106 7.59 4.42 -17.84
C GLY A 106 6.54 3.41 -17.34
N PHE A 107 5.91 3.66 -16.20
CA PHE A 107 4.86 2.80 -15.65
C PHE A 107 3.47 3.44 -15.80
N ASP A 108 2.46 2.59 -15.95
CA ASP A 108 1.07 2.99 -16.05
C ASP A 108 0.20 2.10 -15.14
N TRP A 109 -0.70 2.74 -14.40
CA TRP A 109 -1.70 2.08 -13.57
C TRP A 109 -3.03 1.90 -14.30
N GLN A 110 -3.14 2.29 -15.57
CA GLN A 110 -4.35 2.18 -16.38
C GLN A 110 -5.54 2.87 -15.67
N ASP A 111 -6.66 2.17 -15.51
CA ASP A 111 -7.85 2.61 -14.79
C ASP A 111 -7.79 2.35 -13.28
N ARG A 112 -6.63 1.93 -12.75
CA ARG A 112 -6.43 1.43 -11.38
C ARG A 112 -5.88 2.48 -10.43
N LEU A 113 -6.40 3.70 -10.55
CA LEU A 113 -6.15 4.79 -9.61
C LEU A 113 -7.17 4.71 -8.47
N TYR A 114 -6.70 4.72 -7.23
CA TYR A 114 -7.56 4.66 -6.04
C TYR A 114 -7.10 5.65 -4.98
N PHE A 115 -8.01 6.01 -4.09
CA PHE A 115 -7.72 6.82 -2.92
C PHE A 115 -8.07 6.02 -1.66
N GLY A 116 -7.28 6.16 -0.60
CA GLY A 116 -7.58 5.61 0.71
C GLY A 116 -8.89 6.16 1.27
N SER A 117 -9.17 7.44 0.99
CA SER A 117 -10.40 8.15 1.33
C SER A 117 -11.66 7.56 0.67
N ASP A 118 -11.55 6.96 -0.53
CA ASP A 118 -12.67 6.26 -1.20
C ASP A 118 -13.26 5.14 -0.33
N TYR A 119 -12.47 4.61 0.62
CA TYR A 119 -12.85 3.50 1.48
C TYR A 119 -13.29 3.93 2.88
N PHE A 120 -13.44 5.22 3.20
CA PHE A 120 -13.77 5.67 4.56
C PHE A 120 -15.07 5.09 5.11
N GLU A 121 -16.13 5.01 4.31
CA GLU A 121 -17.38 4.37 4.76
C GLU A 121 -17.15 2.89 5.07
N GLN A 122 -16.43 2.19 4.19
CA GLN A 122 -16.10 0.77 4.38
C GLN A 122 -15.25 0.55 5.65
N MET A 123 -14.30 1.46 5.93
CA MET A 123 -13.49 1.43 7.15
C MET A 123 -14.34 1.68 8.40
N TYR A 124 -15.30 2.61 8.33
CA TYR A 124 -16.26 2.86 9.41
C TYR A 124 -17.12 1.62 9.69
N GLU A 125 -17.65 0.98 8.66
CA GLU A 125 -18.42 -0.27 8.80
C GLU A 125 -17.58 -1.38 9.45
N TYR A 126 -16.32 -1.53 9.06
CA TYR A 126 -15.42 -2.48 9.70
C TYR A 126 -15.14 -2.12 11.17
N ALA A 127 -14.98 -0.84 11.50
CA ALA A 127 -14.84 -0.39 12.89
C ALA A 127 -16.09 -0.76 13.71
N VAL A 128 -17.29 -0.55 13.18
CA VAL A 128 -18.56 -0.97 13.80
C VAL A 128 -18.60 -2.49 14.01
N GLN A 129 -18.17 -3.29 13.04
CA GLN A 129 -18.08 -4.75 13.19
C GLN A 129 -17.09 -5.16 14.30
N LEU A 130 -15.94 -4.49 14.39
CA LEU A 130 -14.96 -4.73 15.44
C LEU A 130 -15.50 -4.36 16.83
N ILE A 131 -16.24 -3.26 16.96
CA ILE A 131 -16.90 -2.86 18.21
C ILE A 131 -17.93 -3.92 18.62
N LYS A 132 -18.82 -4.34 17.71
CA LYS A 132 -19.81 -5.39 17.97
C LYS A 132 -19.19 -6.73 18.37
N ALA A 133 -18.00 -7.04 17.86
CA ALA A 133 -17.23 -8.23 18.20
C ALA A 133 -16.42 -8.10 19.51
N GLY A 134 -16.48 -6.96 20.21
CA GLY A 134 -15.69 -6.69 21.42
C GLY A 134 -14.18 -6.56 21.16
N LYS A 135 -13.79 -6.23 19.92
CA LYS A 135 -12.39 -6.11 19.46
C LYS A 135 -11.92 -4.67 19.28
N ALA A 136 -12.81 -3.70 19.45
CA ALA A 136 -12.51 -2.27 19.45
C ALA A 136 -13.34 -1.56 20.53
N TYR A 137 -12.82 -0.46 21.07
CA TYR A 137 -13.48 0.37 22.09
C TYR A 137 -13.08 1.84 21.92
N VAL A 138 -13.95 2.75 22.34
CA VAL A 138 -13.68 4.19 22.43
C VAL A 138 -12.91 4.47 23.71
N CYS A 139 -11.83 5.24 23.61
CA CYS A 139 -10.93 5.54 24.72
C CYS A 139 -10.85 7.04 24.97
N ASP A 140 -11.19 7.48 26.19
CA ASP A 140 -11.22 8.91 26.54
C ASP A 140 -9.92 9.36 27.24
N LEU A 141 -8.89 8.51 27.26
CA LEU A 141 -7.58 8.93 27.74
C LEU A 141 -7.03 10.02 26.82
N THR A 142 -6.44 11.05 27.42
CA THR A 142 -5.70 12.09 26.71
C THR A 142 -4.49 11.49 25.98
N PRO A 143 -3.93 12.18 24.96
CA PRO A 143 -2.73 11.70 24.28
C PRO A 143 -1.54 11.39 25.21
N ASP A 144 -1.36 12.19 26.26
CA ASP A 144 -0.30 11.98 27.25
C ASP A 144 -0.56 10.75 28.13
N GLU A 145 -1.81 10.54 28.56
CA GLU A 145 -2.20 9.34 29.28
C GLU A 145 -2.08 8.09 28.41
N ILE A 146 -2.48 8.14 27.12
CA ILE A 146 -2.28 7.02 26.18
C ILE A 146 -0.80 6.63 26.14
N ARG A 147 0.11 7.61 26.10
CA ARG A 147 1.55 7.36 26.10
C ARG A 147 2.02 6.69 27.40
N GLU A 148 1.50 7.12 28.55
CA GLU A 148 1.80 6.50 29.84
C GLU A 148 1.28 5.06 29.93
N TYR A 149 0.03 4.83 29.50
CA TYR A 149 -0.63 3.53 29.55
C TYR A 149 -0.05 2.52 28.55
N ARG A 150 0.55 2.98 27.44
CA ARG A 150 1.16 2.13 26.42
C ARG A 150 2.37 1.33 26.95
N GLY A 151 3.05 1.84 27.97
CA GLY A 151 4.30 1.24 28.48
C GLY A 151 5.50 1.59 27.60
N THR A 152 6.56 0.79 27.70
CA THR A 152 7.83 1.00 26.99
C THR A 152 8.34 -0.31 26.39
N LEU A 153 9.46 -0.28 25.67
CA LEU A 153 10.13 -1.50 25.18
C LEU A 153 10.53 -2.47 26.30
N THR A 154 10.61 -2.00 27.54
CA THR A 154 11.06 -2.78 28.71
C THR A 154 9.98 -2.92 29.78
N LYS A 155 8.83 -2.24 29.66
CA LYS A 155 7.73 -2.29 30.64
C LYS A 155 6.41 -2.53 29.92
N PRO A 156 5.62 -3.54 30.35
CA PRO A 156 4.33 -3.80 29.74
C PRO A 156 3.39 -2.60 29.92
N GLY A 157 2.54 -2.37 28.93
CA GLY A 157 1.44 -1.43 29.05
C GLY A 157 0.36 -1.93 30.02
N ARG A 158 -0.57 -1.04 30.34
CA ARG A 158 -1.74 -1.33 31.17
C ARG A 158 -3.02 -1.02 30.39
N ASN A 159 -4.08 -1.75 30.70
CA ASN A 159 -5.38 -1.53 30.06
C ASN A 159 -5.92 -0.14 30.40
N SER A 160 -6.49 0.54 29.40
CA SER A 160 -7.29 1.74 29.61
C SER A 160 -8.47 1.43 30.54
N PRO A 161 -8.86 2.35 31.45
CA PRO A 161 -10.07 2.17 32.26
C PRO A 161 -11.33 2.02 31.39
N TYR A 162 -11.32 2.55 30.16
CA TYR A 162 -12.42 2.48 29.21
C TYR A 162 -12.44 1.20 28.37
N ARG A 163 -11.47 0.29 28.53
CA ARG A 163 -11.30 -0.90 27.68
C ARG A 163 -12.48 -1.87 27.73
N ASN A 164 -13.20 -1.90 28.85
CA ASN A 164 -14.29 -2.84 29.10
C ASN A 164 -15.69 -2.20 28.95
N ARG A 165 -15.79 -1.05 28.26
CA ARG A 165 -17.08 -0.48 27.83
C ARG A 165 -17.91 -1.52 27.09
N SER A 166 -19.24 -1.44 27.23
CA SER A 166 -20.13 -2.34 26.48
C SER A 166 -20.08 -2.04 24.98
N ALA A 167 -20.51 -2.99 24.15
CA ALA A 167 -20.58 -2.74 22.71
C ALA A 167 -21.54 -1.59 22.39
N GLU A 168 -22.65 -1.50 23.11
CA GLU A 168 -23.66 -0.45 22.97
C GLU A 168 -23.10 0.94 23.29
N GLU A 169 -22.37 1.07 24.41
CA GLU A 169 -21.72 2.34 24.78
C GLU A 169 -20.67 2.76 23.75
N ASN A 170 -19.84 1.82 23.29
CA ASN A 170 -18.84 2.11 22.28
C ASN A 170 -19.44 2.53 20.94
N LEU A 171 -20.56 1.93 20.53
CA LEU A 171 -21.26 2.30 19.30
C LEU A 171 -21.83 3.71 19.38
N ASP A 172 -22.52 4.06 20.47
CA ASP A 172 -23.04 5.43 20.70
C ASP A 172 -21.92 6.46 20.64
N LEU A 173 -20.83 6.22 21.39
CA LEU A 173 -19.70 7.14 21.44
C LEU A 173 -19.02 7.29 20.08
N PHE A 174 -18.81 6.19 19.37
CA PHE A 174 -18.14 6.21 18.07
C PHE A 174 -19.00 6.89 16.99
N GLU A 175 -20.32 6.71 17.02
CA GLU A 175 -21.26 7.42 16.14
C GLU A 175 -21.23 8.94 16.39
N ARG A 176 -21.08 9.36 17.64
CA ARG A 176 -20.96 10.79 18.00
C ARG A 176 -19.60 11.43 17.66
N MET A 177 -18.57 10.62 17.42
CA MET A 177 -17.24 11.09 16.98
C MET A 177 -17.16 11.36 15.49
N ARG A 178 -18.06 10.76 14.71
CA ARG A 178 -18.17 10.92 13.26
C ARG A 178 -18.74 12.29 12.90
#